data_AF-A0A7C1QJM2-F1
#
_entry.id   AF-A0A7C1QJM2-F1
#
_cell.length_a   1.000
_cell.length_b   1.000
_cell.length_c   1.000
_cell.angle_alpha   90.00
_cell.angle_beta   90.00
_cell.angle_gamma   90.00
#
_symmetry.space_group_name_H-M   'P 1'
#
loop_
_entity.id
_entity.type
_entity.pdbx_description
1 polymer ?
#
loop_
_entity_poly.entity_id
_entity_poly.type
_entity_poly.pdbx_seq_one_letter_code
_entity_poly.pdbx_strand_id
1 'polypeptide(L)'
;MKIKFNRNKLSIIKEDTDKKYYSESLLWHDIKKKLQETGYDVIKRLMWKDGHMTDERNYYIRDRKWNYCIIDNDVYIRDMVNSFNDGLLSLYQIDWDAGVNNLTSCYEICIIDTEV
;
A
#
# COMPACT_ATOMS: atom_id res chain seq x y z
N MET A 1 14.20 7.97 -3.17
CA MET A 1 12.74 8.06 -3.04
C MET A 1 12.47 8.66 -1.69
N LYS A 2 11.65 9.70 -1.68
CA LYS A 2 11.38 10.46 -0.48
C LYS A 2 9.96 10.22 -0.02
N ILE A 3 9.82 9.90 1.26
CA ILE A 3 8.54 9.62 1.89
C ILE A 3 8.19 10.79 2.82
N LYS A 4 6.96 11.28 2.74
CA LYS A 4 6.41 12.29 3.64
C LYS A 4 5.05 11.85 4.14
N PHE A 5 4.89 11.82 5.46
CA PHE A 5 3.60 11.66 6.09
C PHE A 5 2.96 13.03 6.34
N ASN A 6 1.69 13.16 5.97
CA ASN A 6 0.84 14.26 6.37
C ASN A 6 -0.50 13.69 6.85
N ARG A 7 -0.71 13.71 8.17
CA ARG A 7 -1.86 13.04 8.81
C ARG A 7 -1.93 11.58 8.38
N ASN A 8 -2.99 11.19 7.66
CA ASN A 8 -3.25 9.86 7.15
C ASN A 8 -2.81 9.68 5.68
N LYS A 9 -2.19 10.69 5.06
CA LYS A 9 -1.72 10.62 3.68
C LYS A 9 -0.22 10.41 3.64
N LEU A 10 0.19 9.39 2.90
CA LEU A 10 1.58 9.09 2.60
C LEU A 10 1.92 9.57 1.19
N SER A 11 2.77 10.58 1.09
CA SER A 11 3.27 11.07 -0.20
C SER A 11 4.65 10.48 -0.48
N ILE A 12 4.77 9.80 -1.61
CA ILE A 12 6.01 9.20 -2.09
C ILE A 12 6.43 10.01 -3.32
N ILE A 13 7.53 10.73 -3.17
CA ILE A 13 8.07 11.63 -4.19
C ILE A 13 9.26 10.94 -4.84
N LYS A 14 9.24 10.85 -6.17
CA LYS A 14 10.37 10.36 -6.97
C LYS A 14 11.43 11.46 -7.06
N GLU A 15 12.66 11.10 -6.75
CA GLU A 15 13.83 11.96 -6.90
C GLU A 15 14.56 11.63 -8.23
N ASP A 16 15.40 12.54 -8.73
CA ASP A 16 16.08 12.34 -10.02
C ASP A 16 17.04 11.13 -10.00
N THR A 17 17.57 10.79 -8.82
CA THR A 17 18.44 9.63 -8.61
C THR A 17 17.68 8.31 -8.49
N ASP A 18 16.35 8.35 -8.39
CA ASP A 18 15.55 7.14 -8.30
C ASP A 18 15.40 6.43 -9.64
N LYS A 19 15.54 5.10 -9.60
CA LYS A 19 15.25 4.24 -10.74
C LYS A 19 13.78 4.33 -11.15
N LYS A 20 13.53 4.12 -12.44
CA LYS A 20 12.17 3.91 -12.98
C LYS A 20 11.66 2.53 -12.57
N TYR A 21 10.41 2.45 -12.15
CA TYR A 21 9.76 1.18 -11.85
C TYR A 21 8.94 0.71 -13.06
N TYR A 22 8.80 -0.61 -13.20
CA TYR A 22 7.97 -1.27 -14.23
C TYR A 22 7.03 -2.31 -13.62
N SER A 23 7.07 -2.49 -12.31
CA SER A 23 6.27 -3.47 -11.58
C SER A 23 5.82 -2.87 -10.26
N GLU A 24 4.51 -2.92 -10.01
CA GLU A 24 3.91 -2.49 -8.76
C GLU A 24 4.47 -3.27 -7.58
N SER A 25 4.68 -4.57 -7.74
CA SER A 25 5.24 -5.42 -6.70
C SER A 25 6.62 -4.94 -6.24
N LEU A 26 7.48 -4.54 -7.17
CA LEU A 26 8.81 -3.99 -6.84
C LEU A 26 8.70 -2.62 -6.20
N LEU A 27 7.79 -1.76 -6.69
CA LEU A 27 7.55 -0.44 -6.09
C LEU A 27 7.08 -0.56 -4.64
N TRP A 28 6.08 -1.41 -4.37
CA TRP A 28 5.61 -1.71 -3.02
C TRP A 28 6.71 -2.27 -2.10
N HIS A 29 7.59 -3.10 -2.65
CA HIS A 29 8.70 -3.67 -1.88
C HIS A 29 9.69 -2.59 -1.43
N ASP A 30 10.03 -1.65 -2.33
CA ASP A 30 10.99 -0.60 -2.04
C ASP A 30 10.39 0.50 -1.15
N ILE A 31 9.09 0.81 -1.31
CA ILE A 31 8.34 1.66 -0.36
C ILE A 31 8.39 1.05 1.05
N LYS A 32 8.11 -0.25 1.18
CA LYS A 32 8.21 -0.96 2.47
C LYS A 32 9.60 -0.85 3.07
N LYS A 33 10.66 -1.08 2.28
CA LYS A 33 12.05 -0.92 2.76
C LYS A 33 12.31 0.50 3.24
N LYS A 34 11.87 1.50 2.49
CA LYS A 34 12.04 2.91 2.86
C LYS A 34 11.30 3.28 4.14
N LEU A 35 10.09 2.76 4.34
CA LEU A 35 9.36 2.91 5.60
C LEU A 35 10.12 2.27 6.78
N GLN A 36 10.66 1.07 6.59
CA GLN A 36 11.49 0.39 7.59
C GLN A 36 12.76 1.18 7.94
N GLU A 37 13.44 1.77 6.96
CA GLU A 37 14.58 2.67 7.17
C GLU A 37 14.21 3.91 8.01
N THR A 38 12.97 4.38 7.92
CA THR A 38 12.46 5.52 8.72
C THR A 38 11.93 5.11 10.10
N GLY A 39 12.03 3.84 10.48
CA GLY A 39 11.67 3.34 11.81
C GLY A 39 10.29 2.68 11.92
N TYR A 40 9.56 2.49 10.82
CA TYR A 40 8.26 1.82 10.84
C TYR A 40 8.40 0.30 10.75
N ASP A 41 7.75 -0.45 11.64
CA ASP A 41 7.74 -1.92 11.61
C ASP A 41 6.58 -2.49 10.76
N VAL A 42 6.79 -2.48 9.45
CA VAL A 42 5.76 -2.83 8.47
C VAL A 42 6.14 -4.03 7.62
N ILE A 43 5.11 -4.70 7.06
CA ILE A 43 5.24 -5.80 6.10
C ILE A 43 4.43 -5.49 4.84
N LYS A 44 4.89 -6.01 3.69
CA LYS A 44 4.13 -6.00 2.44
C LYS A 44 3.24 -7.24 2.39
N ARG A 45 1.98 -7.07 2.00
CA ARG A 45 1.00 -8.16 1.80
C ARG A 45 0.34 -8.05 0.43
N LEU A 46 -0.16 -9.20 -0.04
CA LEU A 46 -1.02 -9.29 -1.21
C LEU A 46 -2.48 -9.24 -0.71
N MET A 47 -3.32 -8.45 -1.37
CA MET A 47 -4.76 -8.47 -1.21
C MET A 47 -5.30 -9.72 -1.91
N TRP A 48 -5.97 -10.61 -1.18
CA TRP A 48 -6.65 -11.74 -1.80
C TRP A 48 -8.15 -11.48 -1.72
N LYS A 49 -8.78 -11.33 -2.89
CA LYS A 49 -10.23 -11.18 -3.02
C LYS A 49 -10.81 -12.59 -3.12
N ASP A 50 -11.79 -12.89 -2.28
CA ASP A 50 -12.38 -14.22 -2.17
C ASP A 50 -12.96 -14.70 -3.53
N GLY A 51 -12.46 -15.85 -3.98
CA GLY A 51 -13.18 -16.84 -4.79
C GLY A 51 -13.58 -16.57 -6.25
N HIS A 52 -13.56 -15.37 -6.82
CA HIS A 52 -14.04 -15.15 -8.19
C HIS A 52 -13.11 -14.29 -9.05
N MET A 53 -12.31 -14.96 -9.91
CA MET A 53 -11.69 -14.44 -11.15
C MET A 53 -11.28 -12.95 -11.18
N THR A 54 -10.54 -12.48 -10.18
CA THR A 54 -9.80 -11.21 -10.31
C THR A 54 -8.30 -11.51 -10.29
N ASP A 55 -7.67 -11.39 -11.46
CA ASP A 55 -6.22 -11.52 -11.67
C ASP A 55 -5.44 -10.31 -11.09
N GLU A 56 -6.15 -9.39 -10.45
CA GLU A 56 -5.62 -8.12 -9.93
C GLU A 56 -4.96 -8.35 -8.57
N ARG A 57 -3.66 -8.66 -8.63
CA ARG A 57 -2.74 -8.77 -7.50
C ARG A 57 -2.51 -7.42 -6.82
N ASN A 58 -3.52 -6.89 -6.15
CA ASN A 58 -3.39 -5.65 -5.39
C ASN A 58 -2.49 -5.89 -4.18
N TYR A 59 -1.62 -4.93 -3.85
CA TYR A 59 -0.72 -5.03 -2.70
C TYR A 59 -1.03 -3.93 -1.69
N TYR A 60 -0.65 -4.17 -0.44
CA TYR A 60 -0.69 -3.17 0.62
C TYR A 60 0.48 -3.35 1.58
N ILE A 61 0.71 -2.34 2.42
CA ILE A 61 1.67 -2.41 3.52
C ILE A 61 0.88 -2.39 4.83
N ARG A 62 1.22 -3.27 5.77
CA ARG A 62 0.55 -3.36 7.07
C ARG A 62 1.57 -3.26 8.19
N ASP A 63 1.20 -2.58 9.27
CA ASP A 63 1.92 -2.63 10.53
C ASP A 63 1.88 -4.04 11.13
N ARG A 64 3.01 -4.55 11.63
CA ARG A 64 3.06 -5.92 12.19
C ARG A 64 2.14 -6.12 13.38
N LYS A 65 1.93 -5.07 14.17
CA LYS A 65 1.06 -5.08 15.34
C LYS A 65 -0.41 -4.85 15.00
N TRP A 66 -0.76 -4.81 13.72
CA TRP A 66 -2.14 -4.66 13.26
C TRP A 66 -2.77 -3.34 13.73
N ASN A 67 -2.00 -2.26 13.87
CA ASN A 67 -2.58 -0.95 14.24
C ASN A 67 -3.12 -0.21 13.01
N TYR A 68 -2.46 -0.34 11.86
CA TYR A 68 -2.81 0.36 10.62
C TYR A 68 -2.35 -0.41 9.38
N CYS A 69 -2.91 -0.05 8.24
CA CYS A 69 -2.38 -0.40 6.93
C CYS A 69 -2.29 0.82 6.01
N ILE A 70 -1.49 0.68 4.96
CA ILE A 70 -1.22 1.67 3.93
C ILE A 70 -1.67 1.06 2.62
N ILE A 71 -2.64 1.71 1.99
CA ILE A 71 -3.29 1.25 0.76
C ILE A 71 -3.23 2.30 -0.33
N ASP A 72 -3.43 1.85 -1.57
CA ASP A 72 -3.74 2.71 -2.70
C ASP A 72 -5.26 2.80 -2.85
N ASN A 73 -5.84 3.97 -2.57
CA ASN A 73 -7.29 4.19 -2.71
C ASN A 73 -7.74 4.28 -4.17
N ASP A 74 -6.82 4.54 -5.09
CA ASP A 74 -7.11 4.80 -6.49
C ASP A 74 -6.73 3.60 -7.38
N VAL A 75 -6.50 2.42 -6.78
CA VAL A 75 -5.95 1.22 -7.46
C VAL A 75 -6.72 0.81 -8.73
N TYR A 76 -8.03 1.08 -8.78
CA TYR A 76 -8.89 0.74 -9.93
C TYR A 76 -8.94 1.81 -11.03
N ILE A 77 -8.44 3.02 -10.75
CA ILE A 77 -8.57 4.18 -11.65
C ILE A 77 -7.22 4.71 -12.13
N ARG A 78 -6.10 4.25 -11.56
CA ARG A 78 -4.75 4.65 -11.99
C ARG A 78 -3.73 3.53 -11.90
N ASP A 79 -2.72 3.61 -12.77
CA ASP A 79 -1.51 2.82 -12.67
C ASP A 79 -0.57 3.45 -11.63
N MET A 80 -0.26 2.68 -10.58
CA MET A 80 0.56 3.17 -9.47
C MET A 80 2.01 3.44 -9.91
N VAL A 81 2.56 2.60 -10.79
CA VAL A 81 3.92 2.73 -11.31
C VAL A 81 4.07 3.99 -12.14
N ASN A 82 3.10 4.28 -13.02
CA ASN A 82 3.11 5.50 -13.82
C ASN A 82 3.02 6.73 -12.92
N SER A 83 2.11 6.74 -11.94
CA SER A 83 1.97 7.85 -11.00
C SER A 83 3.28 8.17 -10.25
N PHE A 84 3.98 7.13 -9.77
CA PHE A 84 5.30 7.33 -9.14
C PHE A 84 6.35 7.81 -10.15
N ASN A 85 6.40 7.22 -11.34
CA ASN A 85 7.36 7.58 -12.38
C ASN A 85 7.17 9.03 -12.86
N ASP A 86 5.94 9.54 -12.85
CA ASP A 86 5.58 10.92 -13.19
C ASP A 86 5.94 11.93 -12.08
N GLY A 87 6.34 11.45 -10.90
CA GLY A 87 6.97 12.26 -9.87
C GLY A 87 6.34 12.14 -8.48
N LEU A 88 5.05 11.78 -8.39
CA LEU A 88 4.31 11.77 -7.13
C LEU A 88 3.31 10.64 -7.06
N LEU A 89 3.47 9.81 -6.04
CA LEU A 89 2.52 8.77 -5.65
C LEU A 89 1.90 9.13 -4.28
N SER A 90 0.58 9.02 -4.19
CA SER A 90 -0.18 9.25 -2.95
C SER A 90 -0.80 7.95 -2.47
N LEU A 91 -0.44 7.52 -1.26
CA LEU A 91 -1.05 6.40 -0.56
C LEU A 91 -1.74 6.90 0.72
N TYR A 92 -2.55 6.05 1.32
CA TYR A 92 -3.32 6.40 2.52
C TYR A 92 -3.07 5.39 3.62
N GLN A 93 -2.72 5.91 4.80
CA GLN A 93 -2.74 5.17 6.04
C GLN A 93 -4.16 5.17 6.59
N ILE A 94 -4.60 4.00 7.03
CA ILE A 94 -5.91 3.78 7.61
C ILE A 94 -5.71 2.93 8.86
N ASP A 95 -6.42 3.26 9.94
CA ASP A 95 -6.36 2.44 11.14
C ASP A 95 -6.96 1.08 10.85
N TRP A 96 -6.32 0.04 11.37
CA TRP A 96 -6.77 -1.32 11.17
C TRP A 96 -8.19 -1.50 11.69
N ASP A 97 -8.48 -0.92 12.86
CA ASP A 97 -9.77 -0.97 13.51
C ASP A 97 -10.81 0.00 12.91
N ALA A 98 -10.38 1.11 12.30
CA ALA A 98 -11.31 2.02 11.60
C ALA A 98 -11.72 1.48 10.22
N GLY A 99 -10.86 0.67 9.59
CA GLY A 99 -11.20 -0.11 8.39
C GLY A 99 -12.21 -1.24 8.64
N VAL A 100 -12.55 -1.53 9.90
CA VAL A 100 -13.61 -2.47 10.31
C VAL A 100 -15.00 -1.88 10.14
N ASN A 101 -15.17 -0.63 10.56
CA ASN A 101 -16.49 -0.05 10.80
C ASN A 101 -16.86 1.05 9.81
N ASN A 102 -15.89 1.60 9.07
CA ASN A 102 -16.16 2.53 7.98
C ASN A 102 -15.45 2.05 6.72
N LEU A 103 -16.26 1.55 5.79
CA LEU A 103 -15.94 1.12 4.43
C LEU A 103 -15.45 -0.32 4.29
N THR A 104 -16.34 -1.09 3.68
CA THR A 104 -16.22 -2.15 2.66
C THR A 104 -14.93 -2.23 1.80
N SER A 105 -13.83 -1.53 2.10
CA SER A 105 -12.59 -1.55 1.33
C SER A 105 -11.39 -2.18 2.06
N CYS A 106 -11.47 -2.46 3.35
CA CYS A 106 -10.32 -3.02 4.09
C CYS A 106 -10.66 -4.34 4.76
N TYR A 107 -11.87 -4.47 5.31
CA TYR A 107 -12.33 -5.72 5.88
C TYR A 107 -12.58 -6.82 4.84
N GLU A 108 -13.30 -6.55 3.75
CA GLU A 108 -13.50 -7.55 2.67
C GLU A 108 -12.20 -7.93 1.93
N ILE A 109 -11.14 -7.12 2.08
CA ILE A 109 -9.84 -7.33 1.44
C ILE A 109 -8.85 -8.05 2.37
N CYS A 110 -9.06 -7.98 3.69
CA CYS A 110 -8.17 -8.55 4.71
C CYS A 110 -8.70 -9.81 5.41
N ILE A 111 -9.97 -10.20 5.21
CA ILE A 111 -10.54 -11.47 5.72
C ILE A 111 -10.10 -12.65 4.82
N ILE A 112 -8.80 -12.85 4.57
CA ILE A 112 -8.26 -14.18 4.18
C ILE A 112 -6.81 -14.32 4.69
N ASP A 113 -6.56 -13.87 5.92
CA ASP A 113 -5.31 -14.18 6.64
C ASP A 113 -5.59 -14.82 8.02
N THR A 114 -6.85 -15.16 8.29
CA THR A 114 -7.29 -15.92 9.46
C THR A 114 -8.20 -17.07 9.02
N GLU A 115 -7.58 -18.19 8.66
CA GLU A 115 -8.03 -19.58 8.80
C GLU A 115 -7.25 -20.46 7.80
N VAL A 116 -6.09 -21.00 8.23
CA VAL A 116 -5.70 -22.43 8.39
C VAL A 116 -4.25 -22.46 8.88
#